data_AF-A0A1E3Y3Y6-F1
#
_entry.id   AF-A0A1E3Y3Y6-F1
#
_cell.length_a   1.000
_cell.length_b   1.000
_cell.length_c   1.000
_cell.angle_alpha   90.00
_cell.angle_beta   90.00
_cell.angle_gamma   90.00
#
_symmetry.space_group_name_H-M   'P 1'
#
loop_
_entity.id
_entity.type
_entity.pdbx_description
1 polymer ?
#
loop_
_entity_poly.entity_id
_entity_poly.type
_entity_poly.pdbx_seq_one_letter_code
_entity_poly.pdbx_strand_id
1 'polypeptide(L)'
;MALIKPRTRGKQLVRHRTRLDHETNETLYAYAHFIGEPTEYVLNQVIDNVLAKDKDFQQWRATHPDSFVPRNGGRRRSGSTRAKGASPAIA
;
A
#
# COMPACT_ATOMS: atom_id res chain seq x y z
N MET A 1 -1.56 12.69 -25.22
CA MET A 1 -0.28 12.04 -24.83
C MET A 1 -0.47 11.41 -23.46
N ALA A 2 -0.11 10.14 -23.27
CA ALA A 2 -0.12 9.52 -21.95
C ALA A 2 1.06 10.06 -21.11
N LEU A 3 0.78 10.56 -19.92
CA LEU A 3 1.79 11.07 -18.97
C LEU A 3 2.53 9.92 -18.28
N ILE A 4 1.90 8.75 -18.24
CA ILE A 4 2.40 7.57 -17.55
C ILE A 4 3.16 6.69 -18.55
N LYS A 5 4.44 6.44 -18.25
CA LYS A 5 5.32 5.58 -19.07
C LYS A 5 4.90 4.10 -18.94
N PRO A 6 5.27 3.20 -19.85
CA PRO A 6 5.06 1.75 -19.68
C PRO A 6 5.89 1.17 -18.52
N ARG A 7 5.41 0.10 -17.87
CA ARG A 7 6.13 -0.53 -16.74
C ARG A 7 7.53 -1.03 -17.13
N THR A 8 8.51 -0.70 -16.30
CA THR A 8 9.76 -1.47 -16.17
C THR A 8 9.55 -2.60 -15.16
N ARG A 9 9.70 -3.85 -15.59
CA ARG A 9 9.60 -5.04 -14.71
C ARG A 9 10.68 -4.97 -13.61
N GLY A 10 10.33 -5.30 -12.37
CA GLY A 10 11.29 -5.45 -11.26
C GLY A 10 11.00 -4.65 -9.98
N LYS A 11 10.01 -3.75 -9.96
CA LYS A 11 9.63 -3.01 -8.73
C LYS A 11 8.88 -3.92 -7.76
N GLN A 12 9.27 -3.89 -6.48
CA GLN A 12 8.54 -4.56 -5.41
C GLN A 12 7.18 -3.89 -5.18
N LEU A 13 6.10 -4.62 -5.45
CA LEU A 13 4.75 -4.17 -5.15
C LEU A 13 4.35 -4.59 -3.74
N VAL A 14 3.74 -3.67 -2.99
CA VAL A 14 3.18 -3.94 -1.67
C VAL A 14 1.68 -3.75 -1.75
N ARG A 15 0.92 -4.68 -1.15
CA ARG A 15 -0.54 -4.57 -1.07
C ARG A 15 -0.93 -3.32 -0.30
N HIS A 16 -1.56 -2.37 -0.98
CA HIS A 16 -2.13 -1.17 -0.37
C HIS A 16 -3.65 -1.31 -0.30
N ARG A 17 -4.23 -1.09 0.88
CA ARG A 17 -5.69 -1.05 1.07
C ARG A 17 -6.09 0.38 1.36
N THR A 18 -6.81 1.00 0.43
CA THR A 18 -7.37 2.34 0.60
C THR A 18 -8.82 2.36 0.10
N ARG A 19 -9.56 3.39 0.50
CA ARG A 19 -10.88 3.69 -0.04
C ARG A 19 -10.71 4.90 -0.97
N LEU A 20 -11.20 4.77 -2.19
CA LEU A 20 -11.28 5.85 -3.15
C LEU A 20 -12.72 6.29 -3.27
N ASP A 21 -12.93 7.58 -3.53
CA ASP A 21 -14.23 8.08 -3.94
C ASP A 21 -14.64 7.41 -5.26
N HIS A 22 -15.95 7.25 -5.44
CA HIS A 22 -16.50 6.54 -6.60
C HIS A 22 -16.01 7.13 -7.92
N GLU A 23 -16.11 8.45 -8.10
CA GLU A 23 -15.68 9.17 -9.30
C GLU A 23 -14.18 9.02 -9.57
N THR A 24 -13.37 9.05 -8.50
CA THR A 24 -11.91 8.87 -8.61
C THR A 24 -11.57 7.45 -9.05
N ASN A 25 -12.30 6.46 -8.54
CA ASN A 25 -12.13 5.07 -8.95
C ASN A 25 -12.52 4.87 -10.42
N GLU A 26 -13.65 5.41 -10.87
CA GLU A 26 -14.06 5.32 -12.28
C GLU A 26 -13.04 5.94 -13.23
N THR A 27 -12.54 7.12 -12.86
CA THR A 27 -11.50 7.81 -13.64
C THR A 27 -10.21 7.00 -13.70
N LEU A 28 -9.79 6.41 -12.57
CA LEU A 28 -8.62 5.53 -12.52
C LEU A 28 -8.78 4.32 -13.43
N TYR A 29 -9.96 3.68 -13.41
CA TYR A 29 -10.26 2.54 -14.28
C TYR A 29 -10.26 2.91 -15.76
N ALA A 30 -10.91 4.02 -16.12
CA ALA A 30 -10.95 4.50 -17.50
C ALA A 30 -9.54 4.82 -18.03
N TYR A 31 -8.70 5.47 -17.21
CA TYR A 31 -7.33 5.81 -17.60
C TYR A 31 -6.44 4.57 -17.72
N ALA A 32 -6.57 3.62 -16.79
CA ALA A 32 -5.88 2.33 -16.84
C ALA A 32 -6.20 1.57 -18.13
N HIS A 33 -7.47 1.52 -18.50
CA HIS A 33 -7.91 0.92 -19.75
C HIS A 33 -7.35 1.66 -20.99
N PHE A 34 -7.36 3.00 -20.96
CA PHE A 34 -6.84 3.82 -22.07
C PHE A 34 -5.36 3.57 -22.37
N ILE A 35 -4.54 3.37 -21.33
CA ILE A 35 -3.10 3.13 -21.51
C ILE A 35 -2.73 1.64 -21.54
N GLY A 36 -3.70 0.74 -21.31
CA GLY A 36 -3.48 -0.71 -21.30
C GLY A 36 -2.69 -1.24 -20.11
N GLU A 37 -2.68 -0.53 -18.98
CA GLU A 37 -1.92 -0.90 -17.78
C GLU A 37 -2.86 -1.13 -16.59
N PRO A 38 -2.45 -1.88 -15.55
CA PRO A 38 -3.29 -2.12 -14.40
C PRO A 38 -3.49 -0.83 -13.57
N THR A 39 -4.64 -0.74 -12.90
CA THR A 39 -4.99 0.39 -12.02
C THR A 39 -3.96 0.62 -10.92
N GLU A 40 -3.36 -0.44 -10.37
CA GLU A 40 -2.25 -0.35 -9.42
C GLU A 40 -1.04 0.40 -9.98
N TYR A 41 -0.72 0.19 -11.26
CA TYR A 41 0.40 0.87 -11.89
C TYR A 41 0.09 2.35 -12.11
N VAL A 42 -1.09 2.64 -12.64
CA VAL A 42 -1.56 4.01 -12.84
C VAL A 42 -1.56 4.77 -11.53
N LEU A 43 -2.10 4.18 -10.47
CA LEU A 43 -2.18 4.80 -9.15
C LEU A 43 -0.78 5.14 -8.62
N ASN A 44 0.18 4.22 -8.71
CA ASN A 44 1.57 4.49 -8.30
C ASN A 44 2.19 5.65 -9.09
N GLN A 45 1.94 5.71 -10.40
CA GLN A 45 2.50 6.76 -11.26
C GLN A 45 1.82 8.12 -11.04
N VAL A 46 0.53 8.15 -10.72
CA VAL A 46 -0.16 9.38 -10.30
C VAL A 46 0.45 9.89 -9.00
N ILE A 47 0.64 9.02 -8.00
CA ILE A 47 1.26 9.38 -6.71
C ILE A 47 2.69 9.91 -6.94
N ASP A 48 3.52 9.18 -7.67
CA ASP A 48 4.90 9.59 -7.97
C ASP A 48 4.95 10.95 -8.66
N ASN A 49 4.13 11.16 -9.69
CA ASN A 49 4.14 12.39 -10.48
C ASN A 49 3.58 13.59 -9.72
N VAL A 50 2.54 13.42 -8.90
CA VAL A 50 1.94 14.51 -8.12
C VAL A 50 2.88 14.90 -6.98
N LEU A 51 3.36 13.92 -6.21
CA LEU A 51 4.24 14.18 -5.06
C LEU A 51 5.63 14.67 -5.48
N ALA A 52 6.13 14.28 -6.65
CA ALA A 52 7.40 14.81 -7.16
C ALA A 52 7.31 16.30 -7.56
N LYS A 53 6.12 16.80 -7.89
CA LYS A 53 5.91 18.20 -8.28
C LYS A 53 5.71 19.14 -7.09
N ASP A 54 5.32 18.60 -5.94
CA ASP A 54 5.12 19.38 -4.71
C ASP A 54 6.47 19.71 -4.07
N LYS A 55 6.97 20.93 -4.33
CA LYS A 55 8.28 21.40 -3.84
C LYS A 55 8.33 21.50 -2.32
N ASP A 56 7.22 21.92 -1.70
CA ASP A 56 7.15 22.08 -0.25
C ASP A 56 7.21 20.72 0.43
N PHE A 57 6.50 19.73 -0.12
CA PHE A 57 6.60 18.35 0.33
C PHE A 57 8.02 17.78 0.15
N GLN A 58 8.68 18.03 -0.98
CA GLN A 58 10.07 17.57 -1.18
C GLN A 58 11.03 18.20 -0.17
N GLN A 59 10.89 19.50 0.10
CA GLN A 59 11.72 20.20 1.08
C GLN A 59 11.45 19.68 2.50
N TRP A 60 10.19 19.47 2.85
CA TRP A 60 9.81 18.87 4.13
C TRP A 60 10.35 17.45 4.29
N ARG A 61 10.29 16.64 3.22
CA ARG A 61 10.81 15.26 3.25
C ARG A 61 12.32 15.20 3.44
N ALA A 62 13.06 16.19 2.95
CA ALA A 62 14.51 16.28 3.15
C ALA A 62 14.89 16.48 4.63
N THR A 63 14.02 17.12 5.42
CA THR A 63 14.23 17.35 6.86
C THR A 63 13.60 16.27 7.73
N HIS A 64 12.77 15.38 7.17
CA HIS A 64 12.06 14.31 7.89
C HIS A 64 12.38 12.92 7.31
N PRO A 65 13.65 12.47 7.38
CA PRO A 65 14.05 11.19 6.80
C PRO A 65 13.34 10.00 7.45
N ASP A 66 12.90 10.07 8.71
CA ASP A 66 12.24 8.96 9.40
C ASP A 66 10.76 8.77 9.05
N SER A 67 10.20 9.61 8.18
CA SER A 67 8.80 9.58 7.75
C SER A 67 8.53 8.44 6.74
N PHE A 68 8.73 7.20 7.17
CA PHE A 68 8.42 5.98 6.41
C PHE A 68 7.24 5.21 7.01
N VAL A 69 6.67 4.29 6.23
CA VAL A 69 5.60 3.40 6.69
C VAL A 69 6.05 2.69 7.97
N PRO A 70 5.31 2.83 9.10
CA PRO A 70 5.65 2.14 10.34
C PRO A 70 5.76 0.65 10.09
N ARG A 71 6.93 0.08 10.37
CA ARG A 71 7.10 -1.37 10.39
C ARG A 71 6.35 -1.87 11.62
N ASN A 72 5.12 -2.33 11.44
CA ASN A 72 4.40 -3.03 12.51
C ASN A 72 5.26 -4.23 12.93
N GLY A 73 5.99 -4.07 14.04
CA GLY A 73 6.73 -5.15 14.69
C GLY A 73 5.76 -6.30 14.88
N GLY A 74 6.12 -7.45 14.31
CA GLY A 74 5.24 -8.61 14.17
C GLY A 74 4.42 -8.84 15.44
N ARG A 75 3.09 -8.80 15.29
CA ARG A 75 2.13 -9.22 16.31
C ARG A 75 2.58 -10.62 16.76
N ARG A 76 3.27 -10.72 17.90
CA ARG A 76 3.54 -11.99 18.56
C ARG A 76 2.16 -12.61 18.75
N ARG A 77 1.85 -13.62 17.95
CA ARG A 77 0.71 -14.49 18.19
C ARG A 77 1.01 -15.15 19.53
N SER A 78 0.54 -14.54 20.60
CA SER A 78 0.49 -15.17 21.91
C SER A 78 -0.37 -16.41 21.70
N GLY A 79 0.31 -17.56 21.61
CA GLY A 79 -0.33 -18.84 21.50
C GLY A 79 -1.25 -18.97 22.69
N SER A 80 -2.56 -18.97 22.43
CA SER A 80 -3.54 -19.43 23.40
C SER A 80 -3.20 -20.90 23.67
N THR A 81 -2.41 -21.12 24.71
CA THR A 81 -2.26 -22.44 25.34
C THR A 81 -3.63 -22.79 25.87
N ARG A 82 -4.40 -23.47 25.02
CA ARG A 82 -5.62 -24.19 25.36
C ARG A 82 -5.23 -25.14 26.49
N ALA A 83 -5.52 -24.74 27.72
CA ALA A 83 -5.38 -25.57 28.91
C ALA A 83 -6.19 -26.84 28.65
N LYS A 84 -5.48 -27.95 28.40
CA LYS A 84 -6.08 -29.27 28.31
C LYS A 84 -6.74 -29.54 29.66
N GLY A 85 -8.02 -29.86 29.62
CA GLY A 85 -8.81 -30.23 30.79
C GLY A 85 -8.09 -31.31 31.59
N ALA A 86 -7.79 -30.99 32.84
CA ALA A 86 -7.56 -31.98 33.87
C ALA A 86 -8.92 -32.29 34.50
N SER A 87 -9.59 -33.31 33.98
CA SER A 87 -10.57 -34.06 34.78
C SER A 87 -9.76 -35.03 35.63
N PRO A 88 -9.75 -34.92 36.98
CA PRO A 88 -9.24 -36.01 37.78
C PRO A 88 -10.35 -37.07 37.86
N ALA A 89 -9.98 -38.27 37.44
CA ALA A 89 -10.79 -39.46 37.63
C ALA A 89 -10.20 -40.27 38.80
N ILE A 90 -11.10 -40.77 39.64
CA ILE A 90 -11.05 -42.00 40.47
C ILE A 90 -10.19 -41.98 41.75
N ALA A 91 -10.84 -42.09 42.92
CA ALA A 91 -10.92 -43.31 43.74
C ALA A 91 -11.92 -43.13 44.89
#